data_AF-L0K4X6-F1
#
_entry.id   AF-L0K4X6-F1
#
_cell.length_a   1.000
_cell.length_b   1.000
_cell.length_c   1.000
_cell.angle_alpha   90.00
_cell.angle_beta   90.00
_cell.angle_gamma   90.00
#
_symmetry.space_group_name_H-M   'P 1'
#
loop_
_entity.id
_entity.type
_entity.pdbx_description
1 polymer ?
#
loop_
_entity_poly.entity_id
_entity_poly.type
_entity_poly.pdbx_seq_one_letter_code
_entity_poly.pdbx_strand_id
1 'polypeptide(L)'
;MSNPFDDLEAETAESPNTEDGAGEDGAASVDEEATGSAAPEDAGAGSIESTASSPAESGPAFEYDAVRQRPLYARGESWDAFEKKLRTTIAPELAREDVVDEETREIHDAVLRLATEEPERIAELVLEARREE
;
A
#
# COMPACT_ATOMS: atom_id res chain seq x y z
N MET A 1 -47.15 8.55 4.91
CA MET A 1 -45.73 8.92 4.98
C MET A 1 -45.30 9.25 3.56
N SER A 2 -44.89 10.48 3.29
CA SER A 2 -44.44 10.93 1.96
C SER A 2 -42.99 10.52 1.75
N ASN A 3 -42.66 10.02 0.56
CA ASN A 3 -41.31 9.60 0.22
C ASN A 3 -40.38 10.82 0.08
N PRO A 4 -39.16 10.76 0.65
CA PRO A 4 -38.24 11.90 0.71
C PRO A 4 -37.36 12.09 -0.54
N PHE A 5 -37.62 11.37 -1.64
CA PHE A 5 -36.78 11.39 -2.86
C PHE A 5 -37.47 12.04 -4.07
N ASP A 6 -38.63 12.65 -3.88
CA ASP A 6 -39.44 13.30 -4.93
C ASP A 6 -38.91 14.70 -5.32
N ASP A 7 -38.02 15.29 -4.53
CA ASP A 7 -37.46 16.65 -4.73
C ASP A 7 -36.16 16.67 -5.55
N LEU A 8 -35.65 15.51 -5.99
CA LEU A 8 -34.35 15.40 -6.68
C LEU A 8 -34.45 15.18 -8.20
N GLU A 9 -35.65 15.04 -8.77
CA GLU A 9 -35.82 14.91 -10.23
C GLU A 9 -35.94 16.26 -10.97
N ALA A 10 -35.95 17.39 -10.26
CA ALA A 10 -36.16 18.71 -10.87
C ALA A 10 -34.86 19.44 -11.30
N GLU A 11 -33.67 18.94 -10.96
CA GLU A 11 -32.40 19.68 -11.15
C GLU A 11 -31.45 19.03 -12.19
N THR A 12 -31.99 18.45 -13.26
CA THR A 12 -31.17 18.07 -14.44
C THR A 12 -31.65 18.81 -15.69
N ALA A 13 -31.48 20.13 -15.68
CA ALA A 13 -31.58 20.96 -16.88
C ALA A 13 -30.49 22.05 -16.85
N GLU A 14 -29.53 21.90 -17.77
CA GLU A 14 -28.74 22.95 -18.44
C GLU A 14 -27.55 23.62 -17.70
N SER A 15 -26.32 23.28 -18.13
CA SER A 15 -25.09 24.10 -18.04
C SER A 15 -25.24 25.39 -18.89
N PRO A 16 -24.56 26.55 -18.66
CA PRO A 16 -23.08 26.65 -18.62
C PRO A 16 -22.41 27.85 -17.86
N ASN A 17 -21.07 27.77 -17.74
CA ASN A 17 -20.07 28.86 -17.82
C ASN A 17 -19.66 29.72 -16.58
N THR A 18 -18.32 29.85 -16.42
CA THR A 18 -17.52 31.04 -16.02
C THR A 18 -17.27 31.44 -14.54
N GLU A 19 -15.98 31.31 -14.19
CA GLU A 19 -15.03 32.20 -13.46
C GLU A 19 -15.24 32.71 -12.02
N ASP A 20 -14.10 32.65 -11.31
CA ASP A 20 -13.56 33.59 -10.32
C ASP A 20 -14.05 33.54 -8.85
N GLY A 21 -13.11 33.71 -7.92
CA GLY A 21 -13.43 34.19 -6.58
C GLY A 21 -12.70 33.52 -5.42
N ALA A 22 -11.57 34.12 -5.03
CA ALA A 22 -10.76 33.88 -3.84
C ALA A 22 -11.52 33.79 -2.50
N GLY A 23 -10.88 33.15 -1.51
CA GLY A 23 -11.24 33.26 -0.09
C GLY A 23 -10.32 32.45 0.82
N GLU A 24 -9.20 33.05 1.24
CA GLU A 24 -8.38 32.63 2.38
C GLU A 24 -9.20 32.67 3.68
N ASP A 25 -9.02 31.69 4.57
CA ASP A 25 -9.08 31.93 6.02
C ASP A 25 -8.41 30.77 6.77
N GLY A 26 -7.34 31.11 7.49
CA GLY A 26 -6.65 30.21 8.39
C GLY A 26 -7.13 30.37 9.82
N ALA A 27 -6.86 29.36 10.65
CA ALA A 27 -6.49 29.56 12.05
C ALA A 27 -5.99 28.23 12.64
N ALA A 28 -4.72 28.24 13.03
CA ALA A 28 -4.14 27.26 13.94
C ALA A 28 -4.73 27.43 15.35
N SER A 29 -4.84 26.35 16.11
CA SER A 29 -4.82 26.38 17.57
C SER A 29 -4.17 25.12 18.10
N VAL A 30 -3.07 25.34 18.79
CA VAL A 30 -2.26 24.43 19.61
C VAL A 30 -2.57 24.74 21.06
N ASP A 31 -2.79 23.72 21.89
CA ASP A 31 -2.62 23.69 23.36
C ASP A 31 -2.71 22.20 23.79
N GLU A 32 -1.61 21.49 23.97
CA GLU A 32 -0.88 21.27 25.23
C GLU A 32 -1.74 20.77 26.41
N GLU A 33 -1.68 19.48 26.72
CA GLU A 33 -1.65 19.03 28.11
C GLU A 33 -0.63 17.90 28.30
N ALA A 34 0.37 18.21 29.13
CA ALA A 34 1.37 17.29 29.63
C ALA A 34 0.84 16.61 30.90
N THR A 35 0.82 15.27 30.92
CA THR A 35 0.80 14.49 32.16
C THR A 35 1.84 13.39 32.09
N GLY A 36 2.91 13.56 32.84
CA GLY A 36 3.96 12.56 33.00
C GLY A 36 3.60 11.46 34.00
N SER A 37 4.55 10.54 34.10
CA SER A 37 4.74 9.54 35.17
C SER A 37 4.09 8.16 34.92
N ALA A 38 4.89 7.22 34.40
CA ALA A 38 5.53 6.18 35.22
C ALA A 38 5.99 5.01 34.32
N ALA A 39 7.29 4.76 34.28
CA ALA A 39 7.86 3.51 33.79
C ALA A 39 7.66 2.41 34.85
N PRO A 40 7.23 1.19 34.47
CA PRO A 40 7.54 0.00 35.24
C PRO A 40 8.83 -0.62 34.66
N GLU A 41 9.89 -0.61 35.45
CA GLU A 41 10.99 -1.55 35.28
C GLU A 41 10.58 -2.93 35.80
N ASP A 42 11.01 -3.94 35.06
CA ASP A 42 11.38 -5.29 35.51
C ASP A 42 10.31 -6.18 36.17
N ALA A 43 9.87 -7.20 35.42
CA ALA A 43 9.90 -8.60 35.88
C ALA A 43 9.21 -9.50 34.84
N GLY A 44 9.98 -10.33 34.14
CA GLY A 44 9.38 -11.35 33.28
C GLY A 44 10.36 -12.08 32.40
N ALA A 45 11.28 -12.84 33.01
CA ALA A 45 11.91 -13.97 32.34
C ALA A 45 10.83 -15.02 32.00
N GLY A 46 10.10 -14.79 30.91
CA GLY A 46 9.21 -15.74 30.28
C GLY A 46 9.95 -16.33 29.09
N SER A 47 10.28 -17.62 29.19
CA SER A 47 10.73 -18.43 28.06
C SER A 47 9.85 -18.14 26.84
N ILE A 48 10.36 -17.40 25.85
CA ILE A 48 9.74 -17.36 24.53
C ILE A 48 10.03 -18.73 23.89
N GLU A 49 9.18 -19.68 24.22
CA GLU A 49 8.89 -20.76 23.29
C GLU A 49 8.40 -20.03 22.03
N SER A 50 9.28 -19.92 21.03
CA SER A 50 8.91 -19.45 19.69
C SER A 50 7.94 -20.47 19.10
N THR A 51 6.69 -20.41 19.55
CA THR A 51 5.57 -20.90 18.76
C THR A 51 5.63 -20.07 17.50
N ALA A 52 6.09 -20.68 16.40
CA ALA A 52 6.10 -20.03 15.10
C ALA A 52 4.64 -19.64 14.79
N SER A 53 4.32 -18.36 14.98
CA SER A 53 3.04 -17.80 14.60
C SER A 53 2.84 -18.04 13.11
N SER A 54 1.61 -18.34 12.70
CA SER A 54 1.29 -18.44 11.29
C SER A 54 1.64 -17.10 10.61
N PRO A 55 2.15 -17.09 9.36
CA PRO A 55 2.40 -15.84 8.64
C PRO A 55 1.15 -14.96 8.54
N ALA A 56 -0.04 -15.53 8.65
CA ALA A 56 -1.32 -14.81 8.69
C ALA A 56 -1.55 -14.00 9.99
N GLU A 57 -0.94 -14.38 11.11
CA GLU A 57 -1.22 -13.80 12.42
C GLU A 57 -0.35 -12.57 12.74
N SER A 58 0.72 -12.33 11.98
CA SER A 58 1.67 -11.24 12.23
C SER A 58 1.33 -9.92 11.56
N GLY A 59 0.32 -9.89 10.67
CA GLY A 59 0.15 -8.77 9.73
C GLY A 59 1.36 -8.62 8.81
N PRO A 60 1.58 -7.44 8.20
CA PRO A 60 2.66 -7.23 7.25
C PRO A 60 4.04 -7.50 7.87
N ALA A 61 4.93 -8.11 7.10
CA ALA A 61 6.27 -8.50 7.56
C ALA A 61 7.15 -7.33 8.03
N PHE A 62 6.80 -6.09 7.64
CA PHE A 62 7.49 -4.88 8.08
C PHE A 62 6.60 -3.62 7.99
N GLU A 63 6.95 -2.64 8.83
CA GLU A 63 6.31 -1.33 8.92
C GLU A 63 6.70 -0.38 7.78
N TYR A 64 5.87 0.63 7.53
CA TYR A 64 6.14 1.65 6.50
C TYR A 64 7.40 2.48 6.75
N ASP A 65 7.80 2.67 8.01
CA ASP A 65 9.01 3.45 8.34
C ASP A 65 10.31 2.81 7.83
N ALA A 66 10.28 1.50 7.54
CA ALA A 66 11.40 0.78 6.93
C ALA A 66 11.47 0.94 5.40
N VAL A 67 10.46 1.56 4.77
CA VAL A 67 10.30 1.59 3.32
C VAL A 67 10.93 2.83 2.70
N ARG A 68 11.60 2.64 1.56
CA ARG A 68 12.03 3.75 0.69
C ARG A 68 11.09 3.87 -0.50
N GLN A 69 10.22 4.87 -0.50
CA GLN A 69 9.35 5.14 -1.63
C GLN A 69 10.15 5.75 -2.80
N ARG A 70 10.11 5.08 -3.95
CA ARG A 70 10.74 5.55 -5.19
C ARG A 70 9.82 5.33 -6.38
N PRO A 71 9.81 6.24 -7.37
CA PRO A 71 9.06 6.01 -8.60
C PRO A 71 9.66 4.84 -9.39
N LEU A 72 8.79 4.00 -9.94
CA LEU A 72 9.13 2.88 -10.82
C LEU A 72 8.64 3.17 -12.24
N TYR A 73 9.54 3.08 -13.22
CA TYR A 73 9.25 3.34 -14.62
C TYR A 73 9.18 2.02 -15.40
N ALA A 74 8.01 1.39 -15.41
CA ALA A 74 7.74 0.21 -16.22
C ALA A 74 6.91 0.58 -17.46
N ARG A 75 7.07 -0.16 -18.56
CA ARG A 75 6.12 -0.09 -19.68
C ARG A 75 4.76 -0.64 -19.21
N GLY A 76 3.66 -0.09 -19.72
CA GLY A 76 2.30 -0.49 -19.33
C GLY A 76 2.05 -2.00 -19.51
N GLU A 77 2.52 -2.56 -20.62
CA GLU A 77 2.43 -4.02 -20.89
C GLU A 77 3.10 -4.87 -19.80
N SER A 78 4.24 -4.42 -19.25
CA SER A 78 4.98 -5.13 -18.21
C SER A 78 4.27 -5.00 -16.86
N TRP A 79 3.70 -3.84 -16.59
CA TRP A 79 2.89 -3.58 -15.41
C TRP A 79 1.63 -4.47 -15.39
N ASP A 80 0.88 -4.49 -16.49
CA ASP A 80 -0.34 -5.29 -16.62
C ASP A 80 -0.05 -6.79 -16.51
N ALA A 81 1.05 -7.25 -17.11
CA ALA A 81 1.48 -8.63 -16.99
C ALA A 81 1.81 -9.01 -15.53
N PHE A 82 2.48 -8.10 -14.80
CA PHE A 82 2.78 -8.30 -13.39
C PHE A 82 1.51 -8.31 -12.53
N GLU A 83 0.61 -7.34 -12.69
CA GLU A 83 -0.67 -7.31 -11.95
C GLU A 83 -1.50 -8.57 -12.18
N LYS A 84 -1.52 -9.07 -13.42
CA LYS A 84 -2.19 -10.32 -13.75
C LYS A 84 -1.58 -11.48 -12.97
N LYS A 85 -0.25 -11.60 -12.95
CA LYS A 85 0.45 -12.66 -12.21
C LYS A 85 0.28 -12.53 -10.69
N LEU A 86 0.23 -11.31 -10.19
CA LEU A 86 -0.08 -11.03 -8.80
C LEU A 86 -1.44 -11.65 -8.44
N ARG A 87 -2.49 -11.32 -9.19
CA ARG A 87 -3.86 -11.80 -8.93
C ARG A 87 -4.07 -13.29 -9.20
N THR A 88 -3.45 -13.84 -10.24
CA THR A 88 -3.73 -15.22 -10.68
C THR A 88 -2.77 -16.27 -10.12
N THR A 89 -1.66 -15.84 -9.52
CA THR A 89 -0.61 -16.74 -9.06
C THR A 89 -0.14 -16.37 -7.67
N ILE A 90 0.44 -15.18 -7.48
CA ILE A 90 1.08 -14.80 -6.21
C ILE A 90 0.06 -14.75 -5.06
N ALA A 91 -1.01 -13.99 -5.19
CA ALA A 91 -2.03 -13.88 -4.14
C ALA A 91 -2.71 -15.23 -3.83
N PRO A 92 -3.08 -16.07 -4.82
CA PRO A 92 -3.52 -17.43 -4.54
C PRO A 92 -2.49 -18.33 -3.83
N GLU A 93 -1.18 -18.18 -4.09
CA GLU A 93 -0.16 -18.91 -3.33
C GLU A 93 -0.11 -18.44 -1.88
N LEU A 94 -0.11 -17.12 -1.64
CA LEU A 94 -0.12 -16.54 -0.30
C LEU A 94 -1.36 -16.96 0.50
N ALA A 95 -2.53 -16.95 -0.14
CA ALA A 95 -3.78 -17.35 0.48
C ALA A 95 -3.81 -18.83 0.91
N ARG A 96 -3.00 -19.71 0.30
CA ARG A 96 -2.88 -21.11 0.77
C ARG A 96 -2.17 -21.22 2.11
N GLU A 97 -1.35 -20.23 2.44
CA GLU A 97 -0.68 -20.06 3.73
C GLU A 97 -1.44 -19.08 4.64
N ASP A 98 -2.73 -18.83 4.35
CA ASP A 98 -3.65 -17.95 5.10
C ASP A 98 -3.27 -16.45 5.09
N VAL A 99 -2.32 -16.06 4.23
CA VAL A 99 -1.96 -14.65 3.99
C VAL A 99 -2.88 -14.08 2.90
N VAL A 100 -3.88 -13.28 3.31
CA VAL A 100 -4.94 -12.76 2.42
C VAL A 100 -4.98 -11.23 2.35
N ASP A 101 -4.16 -10.56 3.16
CA ASP A 101 -4.03 -9.12 3.29
C ASP A 101 -2.63 -8.66 2.85
N GLU A 102 -2.15 -9.18 1.72
CA GLU A 102 -0.80 -8.86 1.25
C GLU A 102 -0.65 -7.37 0.91
N GLU A 103 0.35 -6.74 1.53
CA GLU A 103 0.61 -5.33 1.29
C GLU A 103 1.50 -5.15 0.07
N THR A 104 1.20 -4.12 -0.74
CA THR A 104 1.98 -3.82 -1.96
C THR A 104 3.47 -3.63 -1.65
N ARG A 105 3.82 -3.16 -0.45
CA ARG A 105 5.20 -2.98 0.00
C ARG A 105 5.96 -4.31 0.12
N GLU A 106 5.32 -5.36 0.63
CA GLU A 106 5.93 -6.67 0.81
C GLU A 106 6.20 -7.33 -0.54
N ILE A 107 5.23 -7.21 -1.45
CA ILE A 107 5.36 -7.70 -2.81
C ILE A 107 6.51 -7.00 -3.54
N HIS A 108 6.59 -5.66 -3.47
CA HIS A 108 7.67 -4.91 -4.09
C HIS A 108 9.04 -5.25 -3.50
N ASP A 109 9.13 -5.40 -2.18
CA ASP A 109 10.35 -5.79 -1.49
C ASP A 109 10.80 -7.20 -1.90
N ALA A 110 9.89 -8.18 -1.98
CA ALA A 110 10.18 -9.52 -2.48
C ALA A 110 10.67 -9.52 -3.94
N VAL A 111 10.05 -8.71 -4.82
CA VAL A 111 10.50 -8.54 -6.21
C VAL A 111 11.92 -7.98 -6.28
N LEU A 112 12.25 -6.98 -5.45
CA LEU A 112 13.59 -6.40 -5.40
C LEU A 112 14.63 -7.37 -4.84
N ARG A 113 14.27 -8.20 -3.85
CA ARG A 113 15.15 -9.28 -3.37
C ARG A 113 15.42 -10.29 -4.47
N LEU A 114 14.39 -10.78 -5.17
CA LEU A 114 14.55 -11.71 -6.29
C LEU A 114 15.43 -11.12 -7.40
N ALA A 115 15.23 -9.85 -7.76
CA ALA A 115 16.08 -9.17 -8.74
C ALA A 115 17.54 -9.02 -8.29
N THR A 116 17.79 -9.00 -6.97
CA THR A 116 19.15 -8.96 -6.39
C THR A 116 19.78 -10.35 -6.33
N GLU A 117 18.97 -11.41 -6.23
CA GLU A 117 19.42 -12.81 -6.32
C GLU A 117 19.82 -13.19 -7.74
N GLU A 118 19.17 -12.61 -8.75
CA GLU A 118 19.43 -12.87 -10.18
C GLU A 118 19.80 -11.59 -10.98
N PRO A 119 20.87 -10.87 -10.61
CA PRO A 119 21.18 -9.59 -11.23
C PRO A 119 21.61 -9.72 -12.69
N GLU A 120 22.25 -10.84 -13.07
CA GLU A 120 22.61 -11.12 -14.46
C GLU A 120 21.36 -11.26 -15.34
N ARG A 121 20.28 -11.88 -14.83
CA ARG A 121 19.04 -12.03 -15.59
C ARG A 121 18.40 -10.68 -15.89
N ILE A 122 18.48 -9.74 -14.95
CA ILE A 122 18.04 -8.35 -15.18
C ILE A 122 18.86 -7.70 -16.29
N ALA A 123 20.19 -7.86 -16.27
CA ALA A 123 21.05 -7.31 -17.32
C ALA A 123 20.73 -7.93 -18.69
N GLU A 124 20.49 -9.24 -18.75
CA GLU A 124 20.08 -9.93 -19.98
C GLU A 124 18.77 -9.37 -20.54
N LEU A 125 17.73 -9.21 -19.72
CA LEU A 125 16.44 -8.66 -20.16
C LEU A 125 16.59 -7.25 -20.75
N VAL A 126 17.44 -6.41 -20.17
CA VAL A 126 17.73 -5.06 -20.71
C VAL A 126 18.45 -5.15 -22.05
N LEU A 127 19.41 -6.05 -22.19
CA LEU A 127 20.14 -6.25 -23.44
C LEU A 127 19.26 -6.87 -24.54
N GLU A 128 18.37 -7.80 -24.19
CA GLU A 128 17.36 -8.38 -25.08
C GLU A 128 16.45 -7.27 -25.61
N ALA A 129 15.85 -6.45 -24.73
CA ALA A 129 14.98 -5.34 -25.14
C ALA A 129 15.67 -4.36 -26.09
N ARG A 130 16.97 -4.05 -25.88
CA ARG A 130 17.75 -3.17 -26.77
C ARG A 130 18.07 -3.77 -28.15
N ARG A 131 17.97 -5.10 -28.31
CA ARG A 131 18.17 -5.77 -29.60
C ARG A 131 16.87 -5.88 -30.40
N GLU A 132 15.73 -5.80 -29.72
CA GLU A 132 14.39 -5.87 -30.32
C GLU A 132 13.90 -4.50 -30.83
N GLU A 133 14.52 -3.41 -30.35
CA GLU A 133 14.39 -2.04 -30.88
C GLU A 133 15.21 -1.82 -32.16
#